data_AF-A0A1G3EGC7-F1
#
_entry.id   AF-A0A1G3EGC7-F1
#
_cell.length_a   1.000
_cell.length_b   1.000
_cell.length_c   1.000
_cell.angle_alpha   90.00
_cell.angle_beta   90.00
_cell.angle_gamma   90.00
#
_symmetry.space_group_name_H-M   'P 1'
#
loop_
_entity.id
_entity.type
_entity.pdbx_description
1 polymer ?
#
loop_
_entity_poly.entity_id
_entity_poly.type
_entity_poly.pdbx_seq_one_letter_code
_entity_poly.pdbx_strand_id
1 'polypeptide(L)'
;MLNHLQAWRERGWTPISGADYAAAWQRFGGSVATHPQVVERLADLAGIPVRYLGWLVEGQLQAALPTWGRHLALSKDVLKQQGKRGLFDLGNAEIILPVALGVSLPLRHRARYVSPLHAEQFNTLNEQPEGLALAREPEQYSKKFRYNQRREQRLLEEAGGVIRPMAALTAAEQATIYADLFQRRWGFAATGEAHLAEVFGLLREFMTGSLIYLNDEPVAIQVLYRVEAPQWISLEYINGGVDPTSREFSPGSVLSFVNTQTAWEE
;
A
#
# COMPACT_ATOMS: atom_id res chain seq x y z
N MET A 1 -3.78 9.83 -34.17
CA MET A 1 -2.74 8.98 -33.52
C MET A 1 -3.08 8.58 -32.08
N LEU A 2 -3.52 9.48 -31.20
CA LEU A 2 -3.85 9.15 -29.80
C LEU A 2 -4.94 8.06 -29.65
N ASN A 3 -6.01 8.09 -30.47
CA ASN A 3 -7.08 7.08 -30.43
C ASN A 3 -6.63 5.69 -30.87
N HIS A 4 -5.70 5.58 -31.83
CA HIS A 4 -5.18 4.27 -32.26
C HIS A 4 -4.32 3.62 -31.17
N LEU A 5 -3.56 4.42 -30.41
CA LEU A 5 -2.78 3.92 -29.26
C LEU A 5 -3.69 3.46 -28.11
N GLN A 6 -4.80 4.17 -27.88
CA GLN A 6 -5.81 3.73 -26.92
C GLN A 6 -6.50 2.45 -27.36
N ALA A 7 -6.98 2.38 -28.60
CA ALA A 7 -7.66 1.20 -29.14
C ALA A 7 -6.76 -0.05 -29.13
N TRP A 8 -5.45 0.12 -29.38
CA TRP A 8 -4.49 -0.97 -29.24
C TRP A 8 -4.28 -1.38 -27.77
N ARG A 9 -4.07 -0.41 -26.88
CA ARG A 9 -3.85 -0.66 -25.45
C ARG A 9 -5.04 -1.39 -24.83
N GLU A 10 -6.25 -0.92 -25.13
CA GLU A 10 -7.51 -1.40 -24.58
C GLU A 10 -8.13 -2.53 -25.43
N ARG A 11 -7.40 -3.13 -26.38
CA ARG A 11 -7.93 -4.25 -27.16
C ARG A 11 -8.28 -5.43 -26.25
N GLY A 12 -9.58 -5.76 -26.20
CA GLY A 12 -10.19 -6.79 -25.34
C GLY A 12 -10.66 -6.27 -23.97
N TRP A 13 -10.25 -5.05 -23.61
CA TRP A 13 -10.74 -4.33 -22.44
C TRP A 13 -11.92 -3.44 -22.84
N THR A 14 -12.97 -3.46 -22.03
CA THR A 14 -14.19 -2.66 -22.26
C THR A 14 -14.47 -1.77 -21.07
N PRO A 15 -15.02 -0.56 -21.25
CA PRO A 15 -15.43 0.27 -20.12
C PRO A 15 -16.49 -0.44 -19.27
N ILE A 16 -16.30 -0.39 -17.95
CA ILE A 16 -17.26 -0.91 -16.95
C ILE A 16 -17.55 0.18 -15.90
N SER A 17 -18.58 -0.02 -15.08
CA SER A 17 -18.86 0.90 -13.98
C SER A 17 -17.90 0.70 -12.80
N GLY A 18 -17.83 1.68 -11.89
CA GLY A 18 -17.13 1.52 -10.61
C GLY A 18 -17.74 0.41 -9.74
N ALA A 19 -19.05 0.21 -9.83
CA ALA A 19 -19.74 -0.89 -9.14
C ALA A 19 -19.32 -2.27 -9.67
N ASP A 20 -19.19 -2.42 -10.99
CA ASP A 20 -18.71 -3.66 -11.61
C ASP A 20 -17.25 -3.93 -11.23
N TYR A 21 -16.42 -2.87 -11.17
CA TYR A 21 -15.05 -2.99 -10.68
C TYR A 21 -14.99 -3.45 -9.23
N ALA A 22 -15.82 -2.86 -8.36
CA ALA A 22 -15.89 -3.25 -6.96
C ALA A 22 -16.35 -4.70 -6.81
N ALA A 23 -17.35 -5.14 -7.58
CA ALA A 23 -17.81 -6.53 -7.61
C ALA A 23 -16.70 -7.49 -8.08
N ALA A 24 -15.92 -7.11 -9.09
CA ALA A 24 -14.77 -7.89 -9.55
C ALA A 24 -13.68 -7.98 -8.46
N TRP A 25 -13.39 -6.89 -7.76
CA TRP A 25 -12.44 -6.88 -6.64
C TRP A 25 -12.91 -7.78 -5.50
N GLN A 26 -14.18 -7.71 -5.11
CA GLN A 26 -14.72 -8.59 -4.07
C GLN A 26 -14.72 -10.07 -4.47
N ARG A 27 -14.84 -10.36 -5.76
CA ARG A 27 -14.86 -11.74 -6.27
C ARG A 27 -13.47 -12.34 -6.46
N PHE A 28 -12.54 -11.56 -7.01
CA PHE A 28 -11.23 -12.06 -7.46
C PHE A 28 -10.06 -11.55 -6.61
N GLY A 29 -10.32 -10.60 -5.71
CA GLY A 29 -9.33 -9.98 -4.86
C GLY A 29 -8.57 -8.82 -5.51
N GLY A 30 -7.66 -8.25 -4.73
CA GLY A 30 -6.67 -7.27 -5.16
C GLY A 30 -5.81 -6.82 -3.98
N SER A 31 -4.99 -5.80 -4.18
CA SER A 31 -4.16 -5.21 -3.12
C SER A 31 -4.76 -3.91 -2.59
N VAL A 32 -4.16 -3.33 -1.54
CA VAL A 32 -4.57 -2.02 -1.00
C VAL A 32 -4.66 -0.96 -2.11
N ALA A 33 -3.65 -0.90 -2.99
CA ALA A 33 -3.57 0.09 -4.06
C ALA A 33 -4.64 -0.08 -5.15
N THR A 34 -5.31 -1.23 -5.19
CA THR A 34 -6.41 -1.52 -6.12
C THR A 34 -7.75 -1.68 -5.41
N HIS A 35 -7.81 -1.49 -4.09
CA HIS A 35 -9.07 -1.57 -3.36
C HIS A 35 -10.05 -0.48 -3.86
N PRO A 36 -11.32 -0.79 -4.16
CA PRO A 36 -12.26 0.13 -4.79
C PRO A 36 -12.39 1.47 -4.06
N GLN A 37 -12.52 1.43 -2.72
CA GLN A 37 -12.65 2.63 -1.90
C GLN A 37 -11.33 3.42 -1.78
N VAL A 38 -10.17 2.75 -1.81
CA VAL A 38 -8.86 3.44 -1.81
C VAL A 38 -8.69 4.19 -3.13
N VAL A 39 -8.99 3.52 -4.24
CA VAL A 39 -8.96 4.09 -5.59
C VAL A 39 -9.91 5.28 -5.72
N GLU A 40 -11.16 5.12 -5.32
CA GLU A 40 -12.19 6.16 -5.39
C GLU A 40 -11.79 7.39 -4.57
N ARG A 41 -11.55 7.22 -3.27
CA ARG A 41 -11.30 8.34 -2.35
C ARG A 41 -10.04 9.14 -2.70
N LEU A 42 -8.95 8.46 -3.05
CA LEU A 42 -7.73 9.15 -3.45
C LEU A 42 -7.82 9.77 -4.84
N ALA A 43 -8.62 9.19 -5.75
CA ALA A 43 -8.87 9.80 -7.04
C ALA A 43 -9.76 11.05 -6.95
N ASP A 44 -10.73 11.04 -6.05
CA ASP A 44 -11.55 12.20 -5.71
C ASP A 44 -10.72 13.31 -5.09
N LEU A 45 -9.85 12.98 -4.12
CA LEU A 45 -8.86 13.92 -3.57
C LEU A 45 -7.97 14.50 -4.67
N ALA A 46 -7.53 13.66 -5.62
CA ALA A 46 -6.77 14.12 -6.77
C ALA A 46 -7.60 14.93 -7.76
N GLY A 47 -8.93 14.89 -7.74
CA GLY A 47 -9.79 15.42 -8.79
C GLY A 47 -9.44 14.86 -10.16
N ILE A 48 -9.09 13.57 -10.25
CA ILE A 48 -8.79 12.88 -11.51
C ILE A 48 -9.75 11.70 -11.65
N PRO A 49 -10.75 11.76 -12.56
CA PRO A 49 -11.75 10.71 -12.67
C PRO A 49 -11.11 9.37 -13.07
N VAL A 50 -11.56 8.31 -12.41
CA VAL A 50 -11.10 6.94 -12.69
C VAL A 50 -11.92 6.37 -13.85
N ARG A 51 -11.23 5.78 -14.83
CA ARG A 51 -11.87 4.95 -15.85
C ARG A 51 -11.61 3.48 -15.51
N TYR A 52 -12.68 2.74 -15.28
CA TYR A 52 -12.62 1.30 -15.04
C TYR A 52 -12.75 0.53 -16.34
N LEU A 53 -11.92 -0.50 -16.49
CA LEU A 53 -11.91 -1.39 -17.64
C LEU A 53 -12.11 -2.83 -17.19
N GLY A 54 -12.91 -3.58 -17.92
CA GLY A 54 -13.21 -4.99 -17.70
C GLY A 54 -12.85 -5.86 -18.89
N TRP A 55 -12.37 -7.06 -18.61
CA TRP A 55 -12.15 -8.12 -19.60
C TRP A 55 -13.29 -9.13 -19.51
N LEU A 56 -14.06 -9.27 -20.59
CA LEU A 56 -15.20 -10.18 -20.63
C LEU A 56 -14.87 -11.44 -21.43
N VAL A 57 -15.24 -12.59 -20.88
CA VAL A 57 -15.23 -13.89 -21.57
C VAL A 57 -16.65 -14.43 -21.52
N GLU A 58 -17.25 -14.69 -22.68
CA GLU A 58 -18.63 -15.17 -22.79
C GLU A 58 -19.66 -14.28 -22.03
N GLY A 59 -19.43 -12.97 -22.04
CA GLY A 59 -20.28 -11.99 -21.36
C GLY A 59 -20.08 -11.91 -19.84
N GLN A 60 -19.18 -12.73 -19.25
CA GLN A 60 -18.83 -12.66 -17.84
C GLN A 60 -17.57 -11.85 -17.61
N LEU A 61 -17.58 -10.96 -16.62
CA LEU A 61 -16.41 -10.20 -16.21
C LEU A 61 -15.40 -11.12 -15.52
N GLN A 62 -14.21 -11.25 -16.13
CA GLN A 62 -13.14 -12.14 -15.67
C GLN A 62 -11.92 -11.38 -15.15
N ALA A 63 -11.74 -10.11 -15.54
CA ALA A 63 -10.70 -9.27 -14.97
C ALA A 63 -11.14 -7.81 -15.00
N ALA A 64 -10.62 -7.00 -14.09
CA ALA A 64 -10.85 -5.57 -14.12
C ALA A 64 -9.62 -4.76 -13.69
N LEU A 65 -9.52 -3.52 -14.15
CA LEU A 65 -8.46 -2.61 -13.71
C LEU A 65 -8.94 -1.14 -13.70
N PRO A 66 -8.48 -0.33 -12.74
CA PRO A 66 -8.74 1.10 -12.71
C PRO A 66 -7.62 1.86 -13.45
N THR A 67 -7.97 2.86 -14.25
CA THR A 67 -6.99 3.60 -15.07
C THR A 67 -7.06 5.10 -14.93
N TRP A 68 -5.88 5.71 -15.08
CA TRP A 68 -5.69 7.08 -15.51
C TRP A 68 -4.95 7.11 -16.85
N GLY A 69 -5.73 7.07 -17.94
CA GLY A 69 -5.21 7.05 -19.30
C GLY A 69 -4.44 5.76 -19.60
N ARG A 70 -3.11 5.87 -19.76
CA ARG A 70 -2.24 4.70 -20.03
C ARG A 70 -1.62 4.09 -18.78
N HIS A 71 -1.87 4.65 -17.60
CA HIS A 71 -1.38 4.16 -16.32
C HIS A 71 -2.54 3.58 -15.52
N LEU A 72 -2.23 2.72 -14.55
CA LEU A 72 -3.20 2.41 -13.49
C LEU A 72 -3.59 3.69 -12.73
N ALA A 73 -4.80 3.71 -12.17
CA ALA A 73 -5.22 4.79 -11.28
C ALA A 73 -4.25 4.91 -10.09
N LEU A 74 -4.19 6.11 -9.49
CA LEU A 74 -3.27 6.46 -8.39
C LEU A 74 -1.77 6.45 -8.75
N SER A 75 -1.43 6.38 -10.04
CA SER A 75 -0.04 6.41 -10.48
C SER A 75 0.67 7.72 -10.11
N LYS A 76 1.82 7.59 -9.42
CA LYS A 76 2.75 8.71 -9.13
C LYS A 76 3.15 9.51 -10.37
N ASP A 77 3.28 8.83 -11.52
CA ASP A 77 3.66 9.48 -12.78
C ASP A 77 2.55 10.41 -13.29
N VAL A 78 1.28 10.01 -13.14
CA VAL A 78 0.13 10.83 -13.54
C VAL A 78 -0.04 12.01 -12.60
N LEU A 79 0.09 11.80 -11.29
CA LEU A 79 0.07 12.90 -10.31
C LEU A 79 1.15 13.95 -10.64
N LYS A 80 2.37 13.51 -10.97
CA LYS A 80 3.44 14.41 -11.41
C LYS A 80 3.08 15.15 -12.70
N GLN A 81 2.53 14.46 -13.70
CA GLN A 81 2.12 15.07 -14.97
C GLN A 81 1.02 16.12 -14.80
N GLN A 82 0.13 15.94 -13.83
CA GLN A 82 -0.98 16.83 -13.51
C GLN A 82 -0.61 17.94 -12.51
N GLY A 83 0.67 18.11 -12.16
CA GLY A 83 1.13 19.10 -11.19
C GLY A 83 0.76 18.80 -9.73
N LYS A 84 0.26 17.59 -9.43
CA LYS A 84 -0.21 17.12 -8.12
C LYS A 84 0.81 16.19 -7.46
N ARG A 85 2.10 16.43 -7.72
CA ARG A 85 3.18 15.58 -7.20
C ARG A 85 3.15 15.60 -5.67
N GLY A 86 3.11 14.41 -5.08
CA GLY A 86 3.12 14.25 -3.63
C GLY A 86 1.79 14.63 -2.97
N LEU A 87 0.67 14.67 -3.68
CA LEU A 87 -0.65 14.87 -3.06
C LEU A 87 -0.96 13.80 -1.99
N PHE A 88 -0.56 12.55 -2.28
CA PHE A 88 -0.56 11.44 -1.34
C PHE A 88 0.58 10.48 -1.70
N ASP A 89 0.94 9.59 -0.78
CA ASP A 89 1.94 8.54 -0.99
C ASP A 89 1.38 7.18 -0.59
N LEU A 90 1.50 6.21 -1.51
CA LEU A 90 1.22 4.80 -1.27
C LEU A 90 2.51 3.97 -1.32
N GLY A 91 3.67 4.60 -1.15
CA GLY A 91 4.96 3.93 -1.19
C GLY A 91 5.20 3.25 -2.54
N ASN A 92 5.87 2.10 -2.52
CA ASN A 92 6.01 1.21 -3.66
C ASN A 92 5.15 -0.03 -3.44
N ALA A 93 3.85 0.18 -3.20
CA ALA A 93 2.91 -0.88 -2.87
C ALA A 93 2.85 -1.96 -3.96
N GLU A 94 2.59 -3.19 -3.53
CA GLU A 94 2.31 -4.29 -4.44
C GLU A 94 1.00 -4.04 -5.20
N ILE A 95 0.99 -4.33 -6.49
CA ILE A 95 -0.20 -4.24 -7.35
C ILE A 95 -0.73 -5.65 -7.61
N ILE A 96 -1.89 -5.95 -7.05
CA ILE A 96 -2.69 -7.12 -7.39
C ILE A 96 -4.02 -6.63 -7.97
N LEU A 97 -4.34 -7.02 -9.20
CA LEU A 97 -5.56 -6.67 -9.93
C LEU A 97 -6.60 -7.79 -9.79
N PRO A 98 -7.91 -7.46 -9.82
CA PRO A 98 -8.94 -8.48 -9.85
C PRO A 98 -8.90 -9.25 -11.16
N VAL A 99 -8.49 -10.52 -11.09
CA VAL A 99 -8.41 -11.44 -12.23
C VAL A 99 -8.83 -12.84 -11.79
N ALA A 100 -9.76 -13.44 -12.52
CA ALA A 100 -10.21 -14.80 -12.29
C ALA A 100 -9.09 -15.82 -12.50
N LEU A 101 -9.16 -16.93 -11.75
CA LEU A 101 -8.24 -18.06 -11.92
C LEU A 101 -8.36 -18.67 -13.31
N GLY A 102 -7.23 -19.08 -13.88
CA GLY A 102 -7.17 -19.72 -15.20
C GLY A 102 -7.34 -18.78 -16.40
N VAL A 103 -7.44 -17.47 -16.18
CA VAL A 103 -7.55 -16.47 -17.25
C VAL A 103 -6.18 -15.90 -17.59
N SER A 104 -5.82 -15.97 -18.87
CA SER A 104 -4.61 -15.33 -19.40
C SER A 104 -4.99 -14.18 -20.33
N LEU A 105 -4.47 -12.99 -20.06
CA LEU A 105 -4.80 -11.76 -20.78
C LEU A 105 -3.61 -10.78 -20.82
N PRO A 106 -3.61 -9.82 -21.75
CA PRO A 106 -2.54 -8.82 -21.84
C PRO A 106 -2.80 -7.61 -20.93
N LEU A 107 -1.80 -7.21 -20.15
CA LEU A 107 -1.77 -5.93 -19.43
C LEU A 107 -0.90 -4.91 -20.18
N ARG A 108 -1.54 -4.08 -21.00
CA ARG A 108 -0.85 -3.05 -21.82
C ARG A 108 -0.81 -1.66 -21.14
N HIS A 109 -1.43 -1.53 -19.97
CA HIS A 109 -1.33 -0.32 -19.15
C HIS A 109 -0.01 -0.33 -18.39
N ARG A 110 0.53 0.85 -18.09
CA ARG A 110 1.73 0.98 -17.27
C ARG A 110 1.39 0.68 -15.82
N ALA A 111 2.00 -0.37 -15.30
CA ALA A 111 1.99 -0.78 -13.91
C ALA A 111 3.45 -1.07 -13.49
N ARG A 112 3.74 -0.84 -12.21
CA ARG A 112 5.00 -1.22 -11.55
C ARG A 112 4.63 -2.03 -10.32
N TYR A 113 5.55 -2.88 -9.86
CA TYR A 113 5.36 -3.72 -8.68
C TYR A 113 4.12 -4.63 -8.81
N VAL A 114 3.81 -5.09 -10.03
CA VAL A 114 2.76 -6.09 -10.24
C VAL A 114 3.19 -7.38 -9.57
N SER A 115 2.31 -7.93 -8.74
CA SER A 115 2.61 -9.11 -7.95
C SER A 115 3.01 -10.30 -8.83
N PRO A 116 3.99 -11.11 -8.39
CA PRO A 116 4.28 -12.40 -9.01
C PRO A 116 3.07 -13.35 -9.06
N LEU A 117 2.03 -13.12 -8.24
CA LEU A 117 0.75 -13.84 -8.32
C LEU A 117 0.11 -13.76 -9.73
N HIS A 118 0.45 -12.72 -10.50
CA HIS A 118 -0.04 -12.54 -11.86
C HIS A 118 0.88 -13.08 -12.96
N ALA A 119 1.98 -13.76 -12.62
CA ALA A 119 2.96 -14.24 -13.60
C ALA A 119 2.32 -15.11 -14.70
N GLU A 120 1.32 -15.93 -14.35
CA GLU A 120 0.61 -16.80 -15.30
C GLU A 120 -0.58 -16.09 -15.98
N GLN A 121 -1.13 -15.04 -15.35
CA GLN A 121 -2.34 -14.35 -15.81
C GLN A 121 -2.02 -13.24 -16.82
N PHE A 122 -0.91 -12.51 -16.66
CA PHE A 122 -0.56 -11.41 -17.55
C PHE A 122 0.65 -11.72 -18.45
N ASN A 123 0.38 -12.07 -19.70
CA ASN A 123 1.40 -12.49 -20.68
C ASN A 123 2.27 -11.36 -21.28
N THR A 124 2.06 -10.12 -20.88
CA THR A 124 2.83 -8.95 -21.34
C THR A 124 3.69 -8.31 -20.26
N LEU A 125 3.72 -8.89 -19.05
CA LEU A 125 4.59 -8.42 -17.99
C LEU A 125 6.05 -8.72 -18.33
N ASN A 126 6.94 -7.85 -17.89
CA ASN A 126 8.37 -8.07 -17.93
C ASN A 126 8.92 -7.84 -16.53
N GLU A 127 9.98 -8.56 -16.18
CA GLU A 127 10.69 -8.32 -14.93
C GLU A 127 11.23 -6.89 -14.87
N GLN A 128 11.07 -6.27 -13.72
CA GLN A 128 11.64 -4.95 -13.40
C GLN A 128 12.90 -5.13 -12.54
N PRO A 129 13.85 -4.19 -12.59
CA PRO A 129 15.09 -4.31 -11.82
C PRO A 129 14.89 -4.15 -10.31
N GLU A 130 13.85 -3.43 -9.87
CA GLU A 130 13.50 -3.30 -8.45
C GLU A 130 12.62 -4.46 -7.97
N GLY A 131 12.92 -5.01 -6.80
CA GLY A 131 12.09 -6.04 -6.15
C GLY A 131 11.16 -5.49 -5.07
N LEU A 132 10.09 -6.25 -4.78
CA LEU A 132 9.29 -6.08 -3.57
C LEU A 132 9.93 -6.82 -2.40
N ALA A 133 9.96 -6.20 -1.23
CA ALA A 133 10.38 -6.85 0.00
C ALA A 133 9.15 -7.44 0.70
N LEU A 134 8.90 -8.73 0.48
CA LEU A 134 7.78 -9.44 1.11
C LEU A 134 8.15 -9.91 2.52
N ALA A 135 7.21 -9.75 3.45
CA ALA A 135 7.33 -10.32 4.79
C ALA A 135 7.37 -11.85 4.70
N ARG A 136 8.29 -12.46 5.45
CA ARG A 136 8.39 -13.93 5.53
C ARG A 136 7.54 -14.43 6.68
N GLU A 137 7.13 -15.69 6.60
CA GLU A 137 6.51 -16.38 7.73
C GLU A 137 7.47 -16.38 8.95
N PRO A 138 6.95 -16.30 10.19
CA PRO A 138 7.76 -16.33 11.41
C PRO A 138 8.76 -17.49 11.46
N GLU A 139 8.39 -18.66 10.94
CA GLU A 139 9.17 -19.91 10.90
C GLU A 139 10.38 -19.81 9.97
N GLN A 140 10.31 -18.97 8.95
CA GLN A 140 11.39 -18.77 7.97
C GLN A 140 12.50 -17.87 8.52
N TYR A 141 12.28 -17.19 9.65
CA TYR A 141 13.32 -16.43 10.35
C TYR A 141 14.15 -17.33 11.27
N SER A 142 15.47 -17.10 11.29
CA SER A 142 16.37 -17.84 12.18
C SER A 142 16.00 -17.68 13.66
N LYS A 143 16.23 -18.73 14.46
CA LYS A 143 16.01 -18.68 15.93
C LYS A 143 16.76 -17.51 16.58
N LYS A 144 18.00 -17.24 16.14
CA LYS A 144 18.82 -16.13 16.62
C LYS A 144 18.18 -14.78 16.29
N PHE A 145 17.67 -14.58 15.08
CA PHE A 145 17.00 -13.35 14.69
C PHE A 145 15.76 -13.09 15.56
N ARG A 146 14.86 -14.08 15.69
CA ARG A 146 13.65 -13.95 16.52
C ARG A 146 13.98 -13.68 17.99
N TYR A 147 15.02 -14.34 18.53
CA TYR A 147 15.49 -14.07 19.88
C TYR A 147 15.99 -12.62 20.04
N ASN A 148 16.81 -12.13 19.10
CA ASN A 148 17.31 -10.76 19.14
C ASN A 148 16.17 -9.74 19.08
N GLN A 149 15.20 -9.90 18.17
CA GLN A 149 14.07 -8.97 18.07
C GLN A 149 13.24 -8.92 19.37
N ARG A 150 12.97 -10.07 19.99
CA ARG A 150 12.28 -10.13 21.29
C ARG A 150 13.10 -9.49 22.41
N ARG A 151 14.43 -9.64 22.38
CA ARG A 151 15.33 -8.98 23.33
C ARG A 151 15.29 -7.46 23.17
N GLU A 152 15.35 -6.95 21.94
CA GLU A 152 15.27 -5.51 21.67
C GLU A 152 13.93 -4.93 22.10
N GLN A 153 12.82 -5.63 21.81
CA GLN A 153 11.49 -5.25 22.31
C GLN A 153 11.47 -5.15 23.85
N ARG A 154 12.00 -6.17 24.53
CA ARG A 154 12.05 -6.20 26.00
C ARG A 154 12.90 -5.05 26.57
N LEU A 155 14.06 -4.77 26.00
CA LEU A 155 14.91 -3.66 26.44
C LEU A 155 14.22 -2.31 26.28
N LEU A 156 13.49 -2.15 25.19
CA LEU A 156 12.67 -0.96 24.94
C LEU A 156 11.57 -0.81 26.00
N GLU A 157 10.85 -1.89 26.31
CA GLU A 157 9.82 -1.91 27.36
C GLU A 157 10.40 -1.65 28.76
N GLU A 158 11.55 -2.25 29.08
CA GLU A 158 12.28 -2.04 30.35
C GLU A 158 12.77 -0.58 30.50
N ALA A 159 13.03 0.11 29.38
CA ALA A 159 13.35 1.53 29.36
C ALA A 159 12.11 2.45 29.47
N GLY A 160 10.91 1.90 29.67
CA GLY A 160 9.66 2.65 29.73
C GLY A 160 8.97 2.84 28.38
N GLY A 161 9.39 2.09 27.36
CA GLY A 161 8.78 2.11 26.04
C GLY A 161 7.39 1.46 26.03
N VAL A 162 6.44 2.10 25.35
CA VAL A 162 5.06 1.63 25.24
C VAL A 162 4.66 1.54 23.77
N ILE A 163 4.26 0.35 23.35
CA ILE A 163 3.67 0.12 22.02
C ILE A 163 2.18 0.42 22.10
N ARG A 164 1.69 1.29 21.21
CA ARG A 164 0.26 1.64 21.10
C ARG A 164 -0.25 1.36 19.68
N PRO A 165 -1.51 0.93 19.51
CA PRO A 165 -2.06 0.75 18.17
C PRO A 165 -2.24 2.10 17.47
N MET A 166 -1.98 2.14 16.16
CA MET A 166 -2.27 3.32 15.33
C MET A 166 -3.73 3.75 15.47
N ALA A 167 -4.65 2.80 15.65
CA ALA A 167 -6.07 3.04 15.86
C ALA A 167 -6.39 3.90 17.11
N ALA A 168 -5.50 3.97 18.11
CA ALA A 168 -5.72 4.78 19.31
C ALA A 168 -5.63 6.31 19.05
N LEU A 169 -5.03 6.73 17.94
CA LEU A 169 -4.86 8.13 17.57
C LEU A 169 -5.87 8.56 16.51
N THR A 170 -6.23 9.83 16.50
CA THR A 170 -6.93 10.47 15.39
C THR A 170 -6.03 10.60 14.16
N ALA A 171 -6.63 10.75 12.98
CA ALA A 171 -5.87 10.94 11.73
C ALA A 171 -4.94 12.17 11.79
N ALA A 172 -5.36 13.24 12.46
CA ALA A 172 -4.54 14.44 12.64
C ALA A 172 -3.32 14.17 13.53
N GLU A 173 -3.51 13.50 14.67
CA GLU A 173 -2.39 13.13 15.57
C GLU A 173 -1.39 12.20 14.87
N GLN A 174 -1.89 11.19 14.14
CA GLN A 174 -1.04 10.30 13.34
C GLN A 174 -0.20 11.08 12.32
N ALA A 175 -0.83 12.01 11.59
CA ALA A 175 -0.17 12.83 10.60
C ALA A 175 0.92 13.71 11.21
N THR A 176 0.62 14.38 12.33
CA THR A 176 1.59 15.20 13.06
C THR A 176 2.78 14.39 13.54
N ILE A 177 2.54 13.24 14.18
CA ILE A 177 3.61 12.37 14.69
C ILE A 177 4.46 11.80 13.54
N TYR A 178 3.82 11.34 12.46
CA TYR A 178 4.52 10.81 11.30
C TYR A 178 5.40 11.88 10.64
N ALA A 179 4.87 13.08 10.39
CA ALA A 179 5.61 14.17 9.78
C ALA A 179 6.84 14.56 10.62
N ASP A 180 6.65 14.75 11.94
CA ASP A 180 7.74 15.11 12.86
C ASP A 180 8.83 14.03 12.89
N LEU A 181 8.46 12.77 13.15
CA LEU A 181 9.43 11.67 13.22
C LEU A 181 10.12 11.37 11.87
N PHE A 182 9.43 11.60 10.75
CA PHE A 182 10.03 11.51 9.43
C PHE A 182 11.08 12.61 9.22
N GLN A 183 10.73 13.86 9.54
CA GLN A 183 11.64 14.99 9.42
C GLN A 183 12.86 14.85 10.33
N ARG A 184 12.69 14.42 11.59
CA ARG A 184 13.82 14.15 12.51
C ARG A 184 14.78 13.12 11.92
N ARG A 185 14.25 12.07 11.29
CA ARG A 185 15.06 10.99 10.71
C ARG A 185 15.82 11.39 9.46
N TRP A 186 15.17 12.13 8.56
CA TRP A 186 15.65 12.35 7.19
C TRP A 186 16.13 13.78 6.92
N GLY A 187 15.79 14.75 7.76
CA GLY A 187 16.14 16.15 7.60
C GLY A 187 15.30 16.90 6.55
N PHE A 188 14.19 16.31 6.07
CA PHE A 188 13.27 16.95 5.14
C PHE A 188 11.82 16.46 5.35
N ALA A 189 10.87 17.25 4.86
CA ALA A 189 9.43 17.01 4.95
C ALA A 189 8.98 15.69 4.32
N ALA A 190 7.96 15.06 4.90
CA ALA A 190 7.37 13.86 4.31
C ALA A 190 6.68 14.17 2.97
N THR A 191 6.60 13.18 2.08
CA THR A 191 5.84 13.37 0.83
C THR A 191 4.36 13.55 1.17
N GLY A 192 3.78 14.67 0.71
CA GLY A 192 2.38 14.99 0.97
C GLY A 192 2.06 15.46 2.38
N GLU A 193 3.05 15.97 3.11
CA GLU A 193 2.91 16.43 4.49
C GLU A 193 1.67 17.31 4.72
N ALA A 194 1.43 18.28 3.85
CA ALA A 194 0.28 19.18 3.93
C ALA A 194 -1.10 18.50 3.84
N HIS A 195 -1.16 17.27 3.30
CA HIS A 195 -2.38 16.51 3.08
C HIS A 195 -2.46 15.24 3.93
N LEU A 196 -1.46 14.95 4.79
CA LEU A 196 -1.39 13.70 5.53
C LEU A 196 -2.63 13.45 6.39
N ALA A 197 -3.10 14.44 7.13
CA ALA A 197 -4.27 14.29 7.99
C ALA A 197 -5.55 13.95 7.19
N GLU A 198 -5.70 14.56 6.01
CA GLU A 198 -6.82 14.29 5.10
C GLU A 198 -6.71 12.87 4.51
N VAL A 199 -5.54 12.49 4.02
CA VAL A 199 -5.27 11.15 3.47
C VAL A 199 -5.49 10.07 4.53
N PHE A 200 -4.97 10.26 5.74
CA PHE A 200 -5.15 9.33 6.86
C PHE A 200 -6.62 9.24 7.30
N GLY A 201 -7.37 10.36 7.21
CA GLY A 201 -8.81 10.37 7.42
C GLY A 201 -9.57 9.56 6.36
N LEU A 202 -9.25 9.77 5.09
CA LEU A 202 -9.87 9.05 3.96
C LEU A 202 -9.57 7.55 3.99
N LEU A 203 -8.40 7.16 4.47
CA LEU A 203 -7.94 5.76 4.51
C LEU A 203 -8.02 5.15 5.91
N ARG A 204 -8.74 5.78 6.83
CA ARG A 204 -8.75 5.44 8.26
C ARG A 204 -9.06 3.98 8.54
N GLU A 205 -10.05 3.41 7.85
CA GLU A 205 -10.47 2.02 8.05
C GLU A 205 -9.46 0.98 7.53
N PHE A 206 -8.58 1.38 6.62
CA PHE A 206 -7.52 0.51 6.12
C PHE A 206 -6.26 0.59 6.99
N MET A 207 -6.14 1.61 7.84
CA MET A 207 -4.92 1.83 8.60
C MET A 207 -4.79 0.82 9.74
N THR A 208 -3.61 0.20 9.84
CA THR A 208 -3.28 -0.76 10.90
C THR A 208 -1.88 -0.51 11.46
N GLY A 209 -1.43 -1.41 12.34
CA GLY A 209 -0.11 -1.39 12.96
C GLY A 209 -0.06 -0.55 14.23
N SER A 210 1.16 -0.28 14.65
CA SER A 210 1.46 0.34 15.94
C SER A 210 2.40 1.54 15.80
N LEU A 211 2.54 2.26 16.90
CA LEU A 211 3.57 3.27 17.16
C LEU A 211 4.20 3.02 18.53
N ILE A 212 5.39 3.58 18.75
CA ILE A 212 6.14 3.44 20.00
C ILE A 212 6.29 4.79 20.66
N TYR A 213 5.99 4.84 21.96
CA TYR A 213 6.31 5.93 22.85
C TYR A 213 7.46 5.55 23.78
N LEU A 214 8.25 6.53 24.19
CA LEU A 214 9.24 6.42 25.26
C LEU A 214 9.13 7.68 26.11
N ASN A 215 8.94 7.54 27.42
CA ASN A 215 8.70 8.67 28.34
C ASN A 215 7.57 9.62 27.85
N ASP A 216 6.46 9.04 27.40
CA ASP A 216 5.29 9.73 26.83
C ASP A 216 5.53 10.55 25.54
N GLU A 217 6.72 10.45 24.94
CA GLU A 217 7.01 11.02 23.62
C GLU A 217 7.02 9.95 22.52
N PRO A 218 6.43 10.21 21.34
CA PRO A 218 6.49 9.27 20.23
C PRO A 218 7.92 9.17 19.69
N VAL A 219 8.44 7.96 19.52
CA VAL A 219 9.81 7.70 19.06
C VAL A 219 9.89 6.87 17.79
N ALA A 220 8.84 6.12 17.44
CA ALA A 220 8.74 5.43 16.15
C ALA A 220 7.29 5.26 15.70
N ILE A 221 7.08 5.35 14.40
CA ILE A 221 5.77 5.19 13.75
C ILE A 221 5.93 4.51 12.40
N GLN A 222 4.95 3.66 12.05
CA GLN A 222 4.85 3.02 10.74
C GLN A 222 3.45 3.23 10.18
N VAL A 223 3.38 3.68 8.93
CA VAL A 223 2.14 3.82 8.18
C VAL A 223 1.91 2.52 7.42
N LEU A 224 0.97 1.72 7.92
CA LEU A 224 0.55 0.46 7.31
C LEU A 224 -0.90 0.55 6.87
N TYR A 225 -1.19 0.04 5.67
CA TYR A 225 -2.56 -0.17 5.21
C TYR A 225 -2.82 -1.65 4.95
N ARG A 226 -4.01 -2.12 5.31
CA ARG A 226 -4.43 -3.51 5.20
C ARG A 226 -5.79 -3.61 4.51
N VAL A 227 -5.92 -4.58 3.60
CA VAL A 227 -7.21 -5.03 3.05
C VAL A 227 -7.24 -6.56 3.01
N GLU A 228 -8.42 -7.12 3.21
CA GLU A 228 -8.67 -8.56 3.09
C GLU A 228 -9.34 -8.84 1.76
N ALA A 229 -8.69 -9.66 0.92
CA ALA A 229 -9.25 -10.21 -0.29
C ALA A 229 -9.63 -11.68 -0.06
N PRO A 230 -10.47 -12.30 -0.93
CA PRO A 230 -10.91 -13.68 -0.74
C PRO A 230 -9.81 -14.73 -0.60
N GLN A 231 -8.63 -14.45 -1.17
CA GLN A 231 -7.52 -15.42 -1.25
C GLN A 231 -6.26 -14.97 -0.50
N TRP A 232 -6.17 -13.71 -0.08
CA TRP A 232 -4.98 -13.16 0.56
C TRP A 232 -5.29 -11.91 1.38
N ILE A 233 -4.39 -11.57 2.28
CA ILE A 233 -4.34 -10.28 2.95
C ILE A 233 -3.27 -9.45 2.25
N SER A 234 -3.61 -8.24 1.81
CA SER A 234 -2.62 -7.27 1.33
C SER A 234 -2.35 -6.29 2.46
N LEU A 235 -1.11 -6.32 2.95
CA LEU A 235 -0.59 -5.43 3.99
C LEU A 235 0.59 -4.65 3.41
N GLU A 236 0.42 -3.34 3.25
CA GLU A 236 1.41 -2.48 2.62
C GLU A 236 2.12 -1.62 3.65
N TYR A 237 3.45 -1.75 3.73
CA TYR A 237 4.28 -0.80 4.46
C TYR A 237 4.61 0.40 3.57
N ILE A 238 3.91 1.51 3.82
CA ILE A 238 4.03 2.73 3.02
C ILE A 238 5.33 3.46 3.35
N ASN A 239 5.49 3.84 4.63
CA ASN A 239 6.66 4.56 5.14
C ASN A 239 6.62 4.65 6.68
N GLY A 240 7.70 5.12 7.29
CA GLY A 240 7.78 5.31 8.74
C GLY A 240 8.74 6.42 9.17
N GLY A 241 8.61 6.82 10.43
CA GLY A 241 9.44 7.83 11.09
C GLY A 241 10.06 7.25 12.37
N VAL A 242 11.26 7.71 12.73
CA VAL A 242 11.95 7.28 13.96
C VAL A 242 12.75 8.46 14.50
N ASP A 243 12.71 8.67 15.81
CA ASP A 243 13.58 9.63 16.48
C ASP A 243 15.02 9.08 16.55
N PRO A 244 16.02 9.70 15.89
CA PRO A 244 17.39 9.22 15.90
C PRO A 244 18.05 9.20 17.29
N THR A 245 17.56 9.98 18.25
CA THR A 245 18.10 10.03 19.62
C THR A 245 17.79 8.75 20.40
N SER A 246 16.69 8.06 20.06
CA SER A 246 16.25 6.80 20.67
C SER A 246 16.87 5.53 20.03
N ARG A 247 17.87 5.70 19.16
CA ARG A 247 18.42 4.62 18.32
C ARG A 247 19.00 3.44 19.12
N GLU A 248 19.44 3.67 20.35
CA GLU A 248 19.98 2.62 21.22
C GLU A 248 18.98 1.48 21.50
N PHE A 249 17.67 1.76 21.43
CA PHE A 249 16.59 0.78 21.62
C PHE A 249 16.01 0.25 20.30
N SER A 250 16.58 0.65 19.15
CA SER A 250 16.16 0.22 17.81
C SER A 250 14.64 0.25 17.57
N PRO A 251 13.90 1.32 17.95
CA PRO A 251 12.44 1.30 18.00
C PRO A 251 11.80 1.04 16.62
N GLY A 252 12.40 1.52 15.53
CA GLY A 252 11.92 1.20 14.18
C GLY A 252 11.98 -0.30 13.83
N SER A 253 13.01 -1.01 14.29
CA SER A 253 13.16 -2.46 14.07
C SER A 253 12.22 -3.26 14.96
N VAL A 254 12.02 -2.83 16.21
CA VAL A 254 11.01 -3.39 17.11
C VAL A 254 9.63 -3.25 16.48
N LEU A 255 9.30 -2.06 15.97
CA LEU A 255 8.01 -1.77 15.36
C LEU A 255 7.73 -2.63 14.12
N SER A 256 8.70 -2.75 13.21
CA SER A 256 8.59 -3.67 12.06
C SER A 256 8.32 -5.11 12.51
N PHE A 257 9.03 -5.57 13.55
CA PHE A 257 8.88 -6.94 14.03
C PHE A 257 7.51 -7.18 14.66
N VAL A 258 7.07 -6.31 15.56
CA VAL A 258 5.76 -6.41 16.22
C VAL A 258 4.64 -6.41 15.18
N ASN A 259 4.63 -5.41 14.29
CA ASN A 259 3.59 -5.32 13.25
C ASN A 259 3.58 -6.54 12.32
N THR A 260 4.76 -7.08 11.98
CA THR A 260 4.84 -8.30 11.14
C THR A 260 4.36 -9.54 11.89
N GLN A 261 4.70 -9.71 13.17
CA GLN A 261 4.23 -10.86 13.95
C GLN A 261 2.71 -10.82 14.12
N THR A 262 2.16 -9.69 14.54
CA THR A 262 0.71 -9.52 14.68
C THR A 262 -0.03 -9.82 13.37
N ALA A 263 0.49 -9.34 12.23
CA ALA A 263 -0.11 -9.63 10.93
C ALA A 263 -0.08 -11.11 10.51
N TRP A 264 0.81 -11.94 11.08
CA TRP A 264 0.83 -13.38 10.85
C TRP A 264 0.00 -14.18 11.86
N GLU A 265 -0.37 -13.57 12.98
CA GLU A 265 -1.22 -14.17 14.02
C GLU A 265 -2.72 -14.00 13.74
N GLU A 266 -3.08 -12.96 12.97
CA GLU A 266 -4.44 -12.65 12.49
C GLU A 266 -4.82 -13.42 11.21
#